data_AF-A0A382LWU2-F1
#
_entry.id   AF-A0A382LWU2-F1
#
_cell.length_a   1.000
_cell.length_b   1.000
_cell.length_c   1.000
_cell.angle_alpha   90.00
_cell.angle_beta   90.00
_cell.angle_gamma   90.00
#
_symmetry.space_group_name_H-M   'P 1'
#
loop_
_entity.id
_entity.type
_entity.pdbx_description
1 polymer ?
#
loop_
_entity_poly.entity_id
_entity_poly.type
_entity_poly.pdbx_seq_one_letter_code
_entity_poly.pdbx_strand_id
1 'polypeptide(L)'
;MINAVIAINQRESGTALIYGSHSQDSRTNPLTHTQKFKYLGKMFPRMKKSMQSKATEKNVFEIATNLNGKYDKLVMVAGSDRVDEFTSLLNSY
;
A
#
# COMPACT_ATOMS: atom_id res chain seq x y z
N MET A 1 -3.29 -10.70 -2.06
CA MET A 1 -2.41 -9.61 -1.58
C MET A 1 -2.81 -9.07 -0.20
N ILE A 2 -4.03 -8.58 0.05
CA ILE A 2 -4.43 -8.04 1.38
C ILE A 2 -4.30 -9.06 2.51
N ASN A 3 -4.62 -10.33 2.28
CA ASN A 3 -4.40 -11.39 3.28
C ASN A 3 -2.92 -11.60 3.61
N ALA A 4 -2.01 -11.37 2.66
CA ALA A 4 -0.57 -11.45 2.93
C ALA A 4 -0.11 -10.30 3.83
N VAL A 5 -0.65 -9.08 3.63
CA VAL A 5 -0.41 -7.95 4.54
C VAL A 5 -0.89 -8.28 5.96
N ILE A 6 -2.07 -8.90 6.09
CA ILE A 6 -2.58 -9.35 7.40
C ILE A 6 -1.61 -10.34 8.05
N ALA A 7 -1.17 -11.35 7.31
CA ALA A 7 -0.27 -12.39 7.82
C ALA A 7 1.08 -11.82 8.26
N ILE A 8 1.68 -10.93 7.46
CA ILE A 8 2.94 -10.27 7.83
C ILE A 8 2.73 -9.36 9.04
N ASN A 9 1.63 -8.62 9.10
CA ASN A 9 1.36 -7.75 10.25
C ASN A 9 1.26 -8.52 11.56
N GLN A 10 0.61 -9.70 11.53
CA GLN A 10 0.53 -10.60 12.68
C GLN A 10 1.89 -11.18 13.06
N ARG A 11 2.71 -11.56 12.07
CA ARG A 11 4.04 -12.12 12.29
C ARG A 11 5.03 -11.11 12.88
N GLU A 12 5.04 -9.90 12.34
CA GLU A 12 5.98 -8.85 12.72
C GLU A 12 5.47 -7.99 13.89
N SER A 13 4.24 -8.24 14.38
CA SER A 13 3.57 -7.41 15.40
C SER A 13 3.59 -5.91 15.06
N GLY A 14 3.38 -5.58 13.78
CA GLY A 14 3.55 -4.24 13.24
C GLY A 14 2.24 -3.44 13.07
N THR A 15 2.39 -2.28 12.42
CA THR A 15 1.28 -1.44 11.94
C THR A 15 1.07 -1.68 10.44
N ALA A 16 -0.07 -2.25 10.07
CA ALA A 16 -0.43 -2.42 8.67
C ALA A 16 -0.91 -1.10 8.07
N LEU A 17 -0.28 -0.68 6.98
CA LEU A 17 -0.69 0.46 6.16
C LEU A 17 -0.94 -0.03 4.72
N ILE A 18 -2.10 0.29 4.17
CA ILE A 18 -2.49 -0.09 2.80
C ILE A 18 -2.60 1.16 1.96
N TYR A 19 -1.70 1.29 0.98
CA TYR A 19 -1.70 2.32 -0.05
C TYR A 19 -2.27 1.76 -1.36
N GLY A 20 -2.95 2.60 -2.13
CA GLY A 20 -3.63 2.22 -3.36
C GLY A 20 -3.20 3.09 -4.54
N SER A 21 -3.42 2.62 -5.76
CA SER A 21 -3.08 3.39 -6.95
C SER A 21 -3.98 4.62 -7.11
N HIS A 22 -3.34 5.78 -7.28
CA HIS A 22 -3.96 7.05 -7.62
C HIS A 22 -4.31 7.21 -9.10
N SER A 23 -3.88 6.29 -9.99
CA SER A 23 -4.18 6.40 -11.41
C SER A 23 -5.69 6.36 -11.68
N GLN A 24 -6.17 7.28 -12.52
CA GLN A 24 -7.55 7.29 -12.98
C GLN A 24 -7.58 7.64 -14.46
N ASP A 25 -8.19 6.77 -15.25
CA ASP A 25 -8.42 6.98 -16.67
C ASP A 25 -9.68 6.22 -17.10
N SER A 26 -10.43 6.77 -18.04
CA SER A 26 -11.74 6.23 -18.42
C SER A 26 -11.69 4.83 -19.06
N ARG A 27 -10.52 4.40 -19.54
CA ARG A 27 -10.36 3.16 -20.31
C ARG A 27 -9.96 1.97 -19.44
N THR A 28 -8.97 2.15 -18.57
CA THR A 28 -8.31 1.08 -17.81
C THR A 28 -8.45 1.26 -16.30
N ASN A 29 -8.54 2.49 -15.79
CA ASN A 29 -8.73 2.77 -14.35
C ASN A 29 -9.90 3.73 -14.09
N PRO A 30 -11.16 3.33 -14.38
CA PRO A 30 -12.30 4.26 -14.36
C PRO A 30 -12.67 4.75 -12.94
N LEU A 31 -12.25 4.02 -11.90
CA LEU A 31 -12.57 4.35 -10.52
C LEU A 31 -11.62 5.39 -9.94
N THR A 32 -12.16 6.37 -9.21
CA THR A 32 -11.35 7.30 -8.41
C THR A 32 -10.65 6.57 -7.26
N HIS A 33 -9.56 7.15 -6.76
CA HIS A 33 -8.84 6.64 -5.59
C HIS A 33 -9.79 6.32 -4.40
N THR A 34 -10.66 7.27 -4.06
CA THR A 34 -11.64 7.12 -2.97
C THR A 34 -12.64 6.00 -3.25
N GLN A 35 -13.09 5.84 -4.50
CA GLN A 35 -13.99 4.75 -4.87
C GLN A 35 -13.32 3.38 -4.74
N LYS A 36 -12.06 3.24 -5.18
CA LYS A 36 -11.28 2.00 -5.01
C LYS A 36 -11.21 1.61 -3.52
N PHE A 37 -10.88 2.57 -2.65
CA PHE A 37 -10.84 2.34 -1.20
C PHE A 37 -12.21 2.05 -0.59
N LYS A 38 -13.29 2.66 -1.10
CA LYS A 38 -14.66 2.34 -0.66
C LYS A 38 -15.00 0.86 -0.92
N TYR A 39 -14.65 0.34 -2.09
CA TYR A 39 -14.86 -1.08 -2.41
C TYR A 39 -13.94 -1.99 -1.61
N LEU A 40 -12.65 -1.66 -1.49
CA LEU A 40 -11.71 -2.41 -0.66
C LEU A 40 -12.19 -2.50 0.80
N GLY A 41 -12.69 -1.40 1.36
CA GLY A 41 -13.24 -1.36 2.72
C GLY A 41 -14.49 -2.22 2.89
N LYS A 42 -15.28 -2.43 1.83
CA LYS A 42 -16.42 -3.39 1.84
C LYS A 42 -15.94 -4.83 1.77
N MET A 43 -14.93 -5.12 0.96
CA MET A 43 -14.38 -6.47 0.78
C MET A 43 -13.53 -6.92 1.99
N PHE A 44 -12.82 -5.99 2.63
CA PHE A 44 -11.89 -6.26 3.72
C PHE A 44 -12.19 -5.35 4.93
N PRO A 45 -13.36 -5.49 5.58
CA PRO A 45 -13.79 -4.60 6.65
C PRO A 45 -12.83 -4.57 7.84
N ARG A 46 -12.17 -5.70 8.15
CA ARG A 46 -11.17 -5.80 9.22
C ARG A 46 -9.94 -4.90 8.98
N MET A 47 -9.64 -4.61 7.71
CA MET A 47 -8.48 -3.80 7.31
C MET A 47 -8.82 -2.34 7.01
N LYS A 48 -10.08 -1.95 7.18
CA LYS A 48 -10.54 -0.60 6.84
C LYS A 48 -9.78 0.50 7.57
N LYS A 49 -9.33 0.26 8.81
CA LYS A 49 -8.53 1.22 9.59
C LYS A 49 -7.09 1.37 9.07
N SER A 50 -6.55 0.35 8.44
CA SER A 50 -5.20 0.33 7.85
C SER A 50 -5.14 1.02 6.48
N MET A 51 -6.30 1.26 5.85
CA MET A 51 -6.41 1.84 4.53
C MET A 51 -6.11 3.34 4.53
N GLN A 52 -5.11 3.74 3.75
CA GLN A 52 -4.71 5.13 3.61
C GLN A 52 -5.51 5.82 2.48
N SER A 53 -6.83 5.88 2.63
CA SER A 53 -7.73 6.39 1.57
C SER A 53 -7.55 7.89 1.27
N LYS A 54 -6.91 8.62 2.19
CA LYS A 54 -6.57 10.05 2.07
C LYS A 54 -5.09 10.29 1.78
N ALA A 55 -4.31 9.22 1.56
CA ALA A 55 -2.92 9.34 1.13
C ALA A 55 -2.83 10.26 -0.09
N THR A 56 -1.75 11.02 -0.16
CA THR A 56 -1.42 11.86 -1.32
C THR A 56 -0.18 11.36 -2.04
N GLU A 57 0.56 10.45 -1.40
CA GLU A 57 1.79 9.83 -1.87
C GLU A 57 1.48 8.94 -3.08
N LYS A 58 2.09 9.25 -4.22
CA LYS A 58 1.77 8.60 -5.51
C LYS A 58 2.68 7.42 -5.83
N ASN A 59 3.86 7.38 -5.24
CA ASN A 59 4.88 6.36 -5.49
C ASN A 59 5.44 5.81 -4.18
N VAL A 60 6.21 4.72 -4.29
CA VAL A 60 6.79 4.04 -3.12
C VAL A 60 7.80 4.90 -2.36
N PHE A 61 8.53 5.79 -3.05
CA PHE A 61 9.54 6.65 -2.42
C PHE A 61 8.93 7.74 -1.56
N GLU A 62 7.85 8.38 -2.03
CA GLU A 62 7.09 9.35 -1.25
C GLU A 62 6.51 8.69 0.01
N ILE A 63 6.01 7.46 -0.12
CA ILE A 63 5.53 6.66 1.02
C ILE A 63 6.69 6.37 1.98
N ALA A 64 7.81 5.83 1.48
CA ALA A 64 8.98 5.50 2.29
C ALA A 64 9.54 6.75 3.01
N THR A 65 9.63 7.87 2.32
CA THR A 65 10.07 9.16 2.88
C THR A 65 9.11 9.66 3.96
N ASN A 66 7.79 9.54 3.74
CA ASN A 66 6.78 9.94 4.73
C ASN A 66 6.84 9.07 6.00
N LEU A 67 7.19 7.79 5.84
CA LEU A 67 7.30 6.83 6.94
C LEU A 67 8.68 6.84 7.61
N ASN A 68 9.68 7.41 6.94
CA ASN A 68 11.03 7.54 7.48
C ASN A 68 11.01 8.38 8.76
N GLY A 69 11.65 7.89 9.82
CA GLY A 69 11.63 8.49 11.15
C GLY A 69 10.36 8.24 11.97
N LYS A 70 9.30 7.63 11.40
CA LYS A 70 8.11 7.16 12.15
C LYS A 70 8.20 5.69 12.51
N TYR A 71 8.97 4.91 11.74
CA TYR A 71 9.12 3.47 11.89
C TYR A 71 10.59 3.09 11.67
N ASP A 72 11.07 2.11 12.44
CA ASP A 72 12.45 1.62 12.35
C ASP A 72 12.62 0.52 11.28
N LYS A 73 11.53 -0.19 10.95
CA LYS A 73 11.51 -1.29 9.98
C LYS A 73 10.33 -1.14 9.04
N LEU A 74 10.62 -1.07 7.74
CA LEU A 74 9.61 -1.06 6.68
C LEU A 74 9.57 -2.44 6.00
N VAL A 75 8.39 -3.05 5.94
CA VAL A 75 8.16 -4.29 5.19
C VAL A 75 7.15 -4.00 4.08
N MET A 76 7.60 -4.01 2.84
CA MET A 76 6.73 -3.80 1.68
C MET A 76 6.17 -5.13 1.17
N VAL A 77 4.86 -5.17 0.95
CA VAL A 77 4.18 -6.32 0.32
C VAL A 77 3.70 -5.90 -1.05
N ALA A 78 4.27 -6.51 -2.10
CA ALA A 78 3.91 -6.27 -3.48
C ALA A 78 3.49 -7.57 -4.19
N GLY A 79 2.84 -7.43 -5.36
CA GLY A 79 2.65 -8.55 -6.27
C GLY A 79 4.00 -9.02 -6.82
N SER A 80 4.12 -10.31 -7.14
CA SER A 80 5.39 -10.92 -7.59
C SER A 80 5.98 -10.25 -8.84
N ASP A 81 5.12 -9.69 -9.69
CA ASP A 81 5.48 -8.92 -10.88
C ASP A 81 6.24 -7.62 -10.58
N ARG A 82 6.11 -7.09 -9.37
CA ARG A 82 6.72 -5.82 -8.95
C ARG A 82 7.73 -5.96 -7.80
N VAL A 83 7.93 -7.17 -7.26
CA VAL A 83 8.88 -7.40 -6.17
C VAL A 83 10.30 -7.02 -6.59
N ASP A 84 10.74 -7.46 -7.76
CA ASP A 84 12.11 -7.19 -8.24
C ASP A 84 12.31 -5.71 -8.55
N GLU A 85 11.31 -5.07 -9.16
CA GLU A 85 11.31 -3.63 -9.43
C GLU A 85 11.46 -2.82 -8.14
N PHE A 86 10.63 -3.09 -7.14
CA PHE A 86 10.70 -2.37 -5.86
C PHE A 86 11.95 -2.70 -5.05
N THR A 87 12.44 -3.95 -5.10
CA THR A 87 13.69 -4.33 -4.44
C THR A 87 14.87 -3.57 -5.03
N SER A 88 14.93 -3.44 -6.35
CA SER A 88 15.97 -2.64 -7.00
C SER A 88 15.81 -1.16 -6.67
N LEU A 89 14.59 -0.62 -6.76
CA LEU A 89 14.31 0.79 -6.54
C LEU A 89 14.61 1.24 -5.10
N LEU A 90 14.26 0.46 -4.09
CA LEU A 90 14.42 0.81 -2.68
C LEU A 90 15.84 0.59 -2.12
N ASN A 91 16.66 -0.25 -2.78
CA ASN A 91 18.05 -0.46 -2.36
C ASN A 91 19.04 0.43 -3.12
N SER A 92 18.64 1.00 -4.26
CA SER A 92 19.51 1.85 -5.08
C SER A 92 19.52 3.32 -4.65
N TYR A 93 18.56 3.73 -3.81
CA TYR A 93 18.36 5.10 -3.33
C TYR A 93 18.09 5.07 -1.83
#